data_AF-A0A953UH17-F1
#
_entry.id   AF-A0A953UH17-F1
#
_cell.length_a   1.000
_cell.length_b   1.000
_cell.length_c   1.000
_cell.angle_alpha   90.00
_cell.angle_beta   90.00
_cell.angle_gamma   90.00
#
_symmetry.space_group_name_H-M   'P 1'
#
loop_
_entity.id
_entity.type
_entity.pdbx_description
1 polymer ?
#
loop_
_entity_poly.entity_id
_entity_poly.type
_entity_poly.pdbx_seq_one_letter_code
_entity_poly.pdbx_strand_id
1 'polypeptide(L)'
;MLKILPRITGVVLVLAAPAAFGQTPAAPLAFEVASIKPSPPLDPTRIASGQPIHAGMKIDAARVDIGNFSVTALILKAYDVKLYQISGPDWVTSMGAQMNAQRFDILAKMPEGTTKEQVPEMLRTLLAERFKLAVHRDTKEHAVYALVVGKGGPKLKESEPDPIAPAVSADGGPAPPPSTGSNQVTVNATGKGAEVSDGQGGKQRMSMSPDGKSMHLENSKVSMAQFADMITPFVDRPVVDMTELKGNYRVALDISMEEVMAIARKAGMAVPGMGGGGDAGRAPAEAASDPSGSSIFATVQQLGLKLEARKAPITQIVIDHVEKMPTEN
;
A
#
# COMPACT_ATOMS: atom_id res chain seq x y z
N MET A 1 -13.06 96.01 15.75
CA MET A 1 -12.25 95.36 14.70
C MET A 1 -11.16 94.53 15.35
N LEU A 2 -11.28 93.21 15.39
CA LEU A 2 -10.11 92.33 15.53
C LEU A 2 -10.45 90.92 15.00
N LYS A 3 -9.44 90.31 14.36
CA LYS A 3 -9.52 89.36 13.26
C LYS A 3 -9.82 87.92 13.71
N ILE A 4 -10.54 87.21 12.85
CA ILE A 4 -10.80 85.76 12.87
C ILE A 4 -9.51 85.01 12.52
N LEU A 5 -9.16 83.98 13.28
CA LEU A 5 -8.12 83.00 12.95
C LEU A 5 -8.75 81.59 12.99
N PRO A 6 -8.68 80.77 11.93
CA PRO A 6 -9.25 79.43 11.96
C PRO A 6 -8.28 78.45 12.63
N ARG A 7 -8.75 77.73 13.65
CA ARG A 7 -8.04 76.60 14.25
C ARG A 7 -8.19 75.39 13.33
N ILE A 8 -7.07 74.92 12.77
CA ILE A 8 -6.97 73.68 12.00
C ILE A 8 -6.98 72.52 12.99
N THR A 9 -8.07 71.75 13.00
CA THR A 9 -8.19 70.51 13.77
C THR A 9 -7.42 69.41 13.03
N GLY A 10 -6.21 69.09 13.50
CA GLY A 10 -5.44 67.95 13.00
C GLY A 10 -6.04 66.63 13.48
N VAL A 11 -6.57 65.83 12.55
CA VAL A 11 -6.97 64.44 12.80
C VAL A 11 -5.71 63.58 12.73
N VAL A 12 -5.29 63.00 13.86
CA VAL A 12 -4.25 61.98 13.90
C VAL A 12 -4.90 60.63 13.60
N LEU A 13 -4.66 60.09 12.41
CA LEU A 13 -5.03 58.74 12.04
C LEU A 13 -3.99 57.77 12.60
N VAL A 14 -4.31 57.09 13.70
CA VAL A 14 -3.49 56.00 14.24
C VAL A 14 -3.71 54.77 13.37
N LEU A 15 -2.75 54.45 12.49
CA LEU A 15 -2.69 53.15 11.82
C LEU A 15 -2.26 52.09 12.85
N ALA A 16 -3.21 51.33 13.36
CA ALA A 16 -2.92 50.09 14.07
C ALA A 16 -2.64 48.98 13.04
N ALA A 17 -1.37 48.68 12.79
CA ALA A 17 -0.98 47.50 12.04
C ALA A 17 -1.19 46.26 12.93
N PRO A 18 -1.98 45.25 12.52
CA PRO A 18 -2.02 43.99 13.24
C PRO A 18 -0.68 43.29 13.04
N ALA A 19 0.06 43.10 14.14
CA ALA A 19 1.19 42.19 14.16
C ALA A 19 0.65 40.77 13.93
N ALA A 20 0.70 40.31 12.69
CA ALA A 20 0.53 38.90 12.38
C ALA A 20 1.73 38.16 12.97
N PHE A 21 1.52 37.46 14.09
CA PHE A 21 2.47 36.48 14.58
C PHE A 21 2.56 35.38 13.52
N GLY A 22 3.60 35.43 12.69
CA GLY A 22 4.01 34.28 11.91
C GLY A 22 4.39 33.18 12.88
N GLN A 23 3.50 32.20 13.10
CA GLN A 23 3.93 30.94 13.68
C GLN A 23 4.92 30.34 12.68
N THR A 24 6.20 30.28 13.06
CA THR A 24 7.17 29.43 12.36
C THR A 24 6.51 28.07 12.21
N PRO A 25 6.35 27.53 10.98
CA PRO A 25 5.80 26.20 10.81
C PRO A 25 6.60 25.25 11.69
N ALA A 26 5.92 24.43 12.49
CA ALA A 26 6.60 23.35 13.20
C ALA A 26 7.47 22.59 12.19
N ALA A 27 8.73 22.35 12.52
CA ALA A 27 9.64 21.66 11.62
C ALA A 27 8.98 20.34 11.16
N PRO A 28 9.04 20.01 9.86
CA PRO A 28 8.43 18.79 9.37
C PRO A 28 9.00 17.58 10.10
N LEU A 29 8.13 16.62 10.45
CA LEU A 29 8.56 15.43 11.14
C LEU A 29 9.52 14.65 10.24
N ALA A 30 10.75 14.43 10.71
CA ALA A 30 11.85 13.90 9.90
C ALA A 30 12.68 12.91 10.70
N PHE A 31 13.34 11.99 10.00
CA PHE A 31 14.37 11.15 10.61
C PHE A 31 15.58 12.00 10.98
N GLU A 32 16.21 11.72 12.12
CA GLU A 32 17.45 12.41 12.49
C GLU A 32 18.58 12.08 11.52
N VAL A 33 18.62 10.82 11.07
CA VAL A 33 19.58 10.30 10.10
C VAL A 33 18.87 9.23 9.29
N ALA A 34 19.06 9.23 7.97
CA ALA A 34 18.61 8.17 7.10
C ALA A 34 19.70 7.80 6.09
N SER A 35 19.98 6.51 5.96
CA SER A 35 20.84 5.97 4.91
C SER A 35 19.96 5.28 3.88
N ILE A 36 20.07 5.66 2.61
CA ILE A 36 19.39 5.00 1.49
C ILE A 36 20.44 4.36 0.59
N LYS A 37 20.27 3.08 0.27
CA LYS A 37 21.17 2.33 -0.61
C LYS A 37 20.38 1.48 -1.60
N PRO A 38 20.83 1.33 -2.86
CA PRO A 38 20.27 0.32 -3.75
C PRO A 38 20.30 -1.07 -3.10
N SER A 39 19.16 -1.76 -3.08
CA SER A 39 19.08 -3.14 -2.60
C SER A 39 19.71 -4.10 -3.60
N PRO A 40 20.41 -5.14 -3.15
CA PRO A 40 20.76 -6.25 -4.02
C PRO A 40 19.50 -6.97 -4.52
N PRO A 41 19.52 -7.57 -5.73
CA PRO A 41 18.43 -8.43 -6.18
C PRO A 41 18.18 -9.54 -5.17
N LEU A 42 16.90 -9.88 -4.96
CA LEU A 42 16.56 -11.04 -4.13
C LEU A 42 17.00 -12.34 -4.83
N ASP A 43 17.73 -13.18 -4.10
CA ASP A 43 18.19 -14.47 -4.60
C ASP A 43 17.06 -15.53 -4.49
N PRO A 44 16.56 -16.07 -5.63
CA PRO A 44 15.51 -17.08 -5.63
C PRO A 44 15.87 -18.35 -4.86
N THR A 45 17.15 -18.75 -4.84
CA THR A 45 17.61 -19.94 -4.14
C THR A 45 17.59 -19.76 -2.62
N ARG A 46 17.90 -18.55 -2.14
CA ARG A 46 17.77 -18.19 -0.72
C ARG A 46 16.31 -18.14 -0.27
N ILE A 47 15.43 -17.60 -1.11
CA ILE A 47 13.99 -17.60 -0.84
C ILE A 47 13.47 -19.04 -0.75
N ALA A 48 13.81 -19.89 -1.74
CA ALA A 48 13.34 -21.27 -1.79
C ALA A 48 13.85 -22.13 -0.61
N SER A 49 15.03 -21.81 -0.07
CA SER A 49 15.61 -22.51 1.09
C SER A 49 15.15 -21.95 2.44
N GLY A 50 14.26 -20.95 2.44
CA GLY A 50 13.77 -20.31 3.66
C GLY A 50 14.85 -19.54 4.43
N GLN A 51 15.95 -19.19 3.76
CA GLN A 51 17.00 -18.37 4.37
C GLN A 51 16.46 -16.95 4.64
N PRO A 52 16.85 -16.31 5.75
CA PRO A 52 16.45 -14.94 6.02
C PRO A 52 16.82 -14.01 4.86
N ILE A 53 15.85 -13.21 4.41
CA ILE A 53 16.02 -12.14 3.42
C ILE A 53 15.77 -10.79 4.08
N HIS A 54 16.49 -9.75 3.64
CA HIS A 54 16.20 -8.37 4.04
C HIS A 54 15.09 -7.82 3.15
N ALA A 55 13.85 -8.04 3.58
CA ALA A 55 12.66 -7.58 2.88
C ALA A 55 11.60 -7.15 3.89
N GLY A 56 10.86 -6.10 3.56
CA GLY A 56 9.81 -5.56 4.42
C GLY A 56 10.27 -4.34 5.21
N MET A 57 9.49 -3.96 6.20
CA MET A 57 9.74 -2.80 7.06
C MET A 57 9.66 -3.25 8.50
N LYS A 58 10.64 -2.89 9.31
CA LYS A 58 10.70 -3.13 10.76
C LYS A 58 10.81 -1.79 11.46
N ILE A 59 10.03 -1.62 12.51
CA ILE A 59 10.01 -0.40 13.32
C ILE A 59 10.19 -0.81 14.78
N ASP A 60 11.32 -0.47 15.36
CA ASP A 60 11.56 -0.53 16.80
C ASP A 60 11.37 0.86 17.43
N ALA A 61 11.70 1.04 18.72
CA ALA A 61 11.49 2.31 19.40
C ALA A 61 12.38 3.45 18.89
N ALA A 62 13.49 3.15 18.21
CA ALA A 62 14.49 4.13 17.81
C ALA A 62 14.76 4.16 16.30
N ARG A 63 14.39 3.12 15.56
CA ARG A 63 14.79 2.94 14.17
C ARG A 63 13.70 2.35 13.28
N VAL A 64 13.80 2.74 12.02
CA VAL A 64 13.07 2.16 10.88
C VAL A 64 14.09 1.47 9.98
N ASP A 65 13.89 0.19 9.74
CA ASP A 65 14.69 -0.65 8.84
C ASP A 65 13.79 -1.19 7.72
N ILE A 66 14.04 -0.74 6.49
CA ILE A 66 13.30 -1.13 5.29
C ILE A 66 14.25 -1.88 4.36
N GLY A 67 13.87 -3.07 3.94
CA GLY A 67 14.59 -3.86 2.95
C GLY A 67 13.80 -4.01 1.66
N ASN A 68 14.48 -3.81 0.54
CA ASN A 68 14.02 -4.17 -0.80
C ASN A 68 12.70 -3.48 -1.27
N PHE A 69 12.55 -2.18 -0.98
CA PHE A 69 11.38 -1.38 -1.39
C PHE A 69 11.66 -0.53 -2.63
N SER A 70 10.72 -0.45 -3.57
CA SER A 70 10.75 0.56 -4.63
C SER A 70 10.31 1.93 -4.11
N VAL A 71 10.62 3.01 -4.85
CA VAL A 71 10.07 4.36 -4.57
C VAL A 71 8.55 4.33 -4.46
N THR A 72 7.87 3.60 -5.33
CA THR A 72 6.42 3.46 -5.28
C THR A 72 5.97 2.79 -3.99
N ALA A 73 6.61 1.69 -3.58
CA ALA A 73 6.25 1.02 -2.33
C ALA A 73 6.40 1.96 -1.13
N LEU A 74 7.43 2.82 -1.13
CA LEU A 74 7.62 3.85 -0.12
C LEU A 74 6.51 4.91 -0.17
N ILE A 75 6.09 5.37 -1.34
CA ILE A 75 4.97 6.32 -1.52
C ILE A 75 3.67 5.72 -0.99
N LEU A 76 3.35 4.49 -1.38
CA LEU A 76 2.12 3.81 -0.93
C LEU A 76 2.09 3.70 0.61
N LYS A 77 3.24 3.44 1.25
CA LYS A 77 3.35 3.43 2.71
C LYS A 77 3.28 4.82 3.34
N ALA A 78 3.97 5.80 2.78
CA ALA A 78 4.02 7.15 3.32
C ALA A 78 2.64 7.82 3.30
N TYR A 79 1.84 7.58 2.27
CA TYR A 79 0.51 8.19 2.11
C TYR A 79 -0.65 7.29 2.55
N ASP A 80 -0.38 6.05 2.94
CA ASP A 80 -1.38 5.01 3.26
C ASP A 80 -2.45 4.86 2.16
N VAL A 81 -1.96 4.65 0.93
CA VAL A 81 -2.81 4.53 -0.26
C VAL A 81 -2.50 3.25 -1.04
N LYS A 82 -3.46 2.82 -1.86
CA LYS A 82 -3.30 1.67 -2.77
C LYS A 82 -2.75 2.09 -4.12
N LEU A 83 -2.24 1.13 -4.89
CA LEU A 83 -1.67 1.39 -6.22
C LEU A 83 -2.68 2.05 -7.19
N TYR A 84 -3.97 1.71 -7.09
CA TYR A 84 -5.02 2.35 -7.90
C TYR A 84 -5.38 3.78 -7.43
N GLN A 85 -4.90 4.20 -6.26
CA GLN A 85 -5.07 5.54 -5.70
C GLN A 85 -3.86 6.42 -5.95
N ILE A 86 -2.92 5.99 -6.80
CA ILE A 86 -1.84 6.87 -7.28
C ILE A 86 -1.98 7.10 -8.78
N SER A 87 -1.60 8.29 -9.23
CA SER A 87 -1.43 8.62 -10.64
C SER A 87 -0.14 9.39 -10.84
N GLY A 88 0.36 9.50 -12.07
CA GLY A 88 1.65 10.11 -12.37
C GLY A 88 2.41 9.32 -13.44
N PRO A 89 3.74 9.50 -13.54
CA PRO A 89 4.55 8.87 -14.59
C PRO A 89 4.41 7.34 -14.63
N ASP A 90 4.34 6.76 -15.83
CA ASP A 90 4.14 5.32 -16.03
C ASP A 90 5.18 4.44 -15.34
N TRP A 91 6.41 4.95 -15.18
CA TRP A 91 7.49 4.24 -14.50
C TRP A 91 7.27 4.12 -12.97
N VAL A 92 6.28 4.82 -12.41
CA VAL A 92 5.89 4.77 -10.99
C VAL A 92 4.53 4.08 -10.81
N THR A 93 3.65 4.12 -11.81
CA THR A 93 2.25 3.68 -11.64
C THR A 93 1.93 2.36 -12.33
N SER A 94 2.67 2.00 -13.39
CA SER A 94 2.39 0.77 -14.12
C SER A 94 2.88 -0.49 -13.38
N MET A 95 2.12 -1.58 -13.50
CA MET A 95 2.45 -2.85 -12.86
C MET A 95 3.79 -3.42 -13.34
N GLY A 96 4.10 -3.27 -14.64
CA GLY A 96 5.41 -3.67 -15.17
C GLY A 96 6.56 -2.84 -14.61
N ALA A 97 6.36 -1.54 -14.38
CA ALA A 97 7.37 -0.72 -13.75
C ALA A 97 7.56 -1.08 -12.27
N GLN A 98 6.50 -1.45 -11.54
CA GLN A 98 6.63 -1.90 -10.14
C GLN A 98 7.52 -3.13 -9.99
N MET A 99 7.40 -4.08 -10.92
CA MET A 99 8.13 -5.33 -10.85
C MET A 99 9.62 -5.14 -11.15
N ASN A 100 9.93 -4.26 -12.10
CA ASN A 100 11.28 -3.99 -12.60
C ASN A 100 11.94 -2.74 -11.97
N ALA A 101 11.30 -2.12 -10.98
CA ALA A 101 11.80 -0.92 -10.33
C ALA A 101 13.11 -1.19 -9.57
N GLN A 102 14.01 -0.20 -9.57
CA GLN A 102 15.10 -0.14 -8.60
C GLN A 102 14.52 -0.20 -7.18
N ARG A 103 15.14 -1.03 -6.34
CA ARG A 103 14.76 -1.23 -4.94
C ARG A 103 15.81 -0.65 -4.02
N PHE A 104 15.40 -0.25 -2.83
CA PHE A 104 16.23 0.42 -1.85
C PHE A 104 16.10 -0.21 -0.46
N ASP A 105 17.23 -0.27 0.22
CA ASP A 105 17.35 -0.53 1.64
C ASP A 105 17.47 0.82 2.34
N ILE A 106 16.66 1.04 3.37
CA ILE A 106 16.63 2.27 4.16
C ILE A 106 16.84 1.92 5.62
N LEU A 107 17.85 2.52 6.23
CA LEU A 107 18.04 2.49 7.68
C LEU A 107 17.94 3.91 8.21
N ALA A 108 16.96 4.18 9.06
CA ALA A 108 16.67 5.51 9.55
C ALA A 108 16.50 5.55 11.08
N LYS A 109 17.00 6.61 11.71
CA LYS A 109 16.89 6.89 13.15
C LYS A 109 15.71 7.83 13.40
N MET A 110 14.82 7.42 14.30
CA MET A 110 13.71 8.24 14.75
C MET A 110 14.14 9.17 15.90
N PRO A 111 13.63 10.42 15.95
CA PRO A 111 13.78 11.28 17.11
C PRO A 111 13.19 10.66 18.37
N GLU A 112 13.77 10.97 19.53
CA GLU A 112 13.21 10.53 20.81
C GLU A 112 11.76 11.04 20.99
N GLY A 113 10.89 10.19 21.53
CA GLY A 113 9.47 10.50 21.72
C GLY A 113 8.59 10.33 20.48
N THR A 114 9.18 9.94 19.34
CA THR A 114 8.41 9.62 18.11
C THR A 114 7.73 8.26 18.24
N THR A 115 6.50 8.15 17.72
CA THR A 115 5.72 6.90 17.72
C THR A 115 5.76 6.21 16.35
N LYS A 116 5.30 4.96 16.27
CA LYS A 116 5.29 4.21 15.01
C LYS A 116 4.30 4.80 14.00
N GLU A 117 3.22 5.40 14.49
CA GLU A 117 2.15 6.03 13.71
C GLU A 117 2.64 7.29 12.99
N GLN A 118 3.76 7.85 13.44
CA GLN A 118 4.41 9.02 12.86
C GLN A 118 5.36 8.68 11.69
N VAL A 119 5.76 7.41 11.55
CA VAL A 119 6.69 6.97 10.49
C VAL A 119 6.20 7.28 9.07
N PRO A 120 4.91 7.13 8.71
CA PRO A 120 4.42 7.53 7.40
C PRO A 120 4.71 9.00 7.06
N GLU A 121 4.58 9.91 8.03
CA GLU A 121 4.88 11.34 7.83
C GLU A 121 6.39 11.56 7.62
N MET A 122 7.23 10.91 8.42
CA MET A 122 8.69 10.97 8.27
C MET A 122 9.15 10.43 6.91
N LEU A 123 8.48 9.39 6.40
CA LEU A 123 8.73 8.87 5.06
C LEU A 123 8.34 9.88 3.98
N ARG A 124 7.27 10.68 4.16
CA ARG A 124 6.94 11.76 3.20
C ARG A 124 8.06 12.78 3.15
N THR A 125 8.57 13.20 4.31
CA THR A 125 9.71 14.12 4.39
C THR A 125 10.95 13.54 3.72
N LEU A 126 11.30 12.29 4.01
CA LEU A 126 12.43 11.60 3.39
C LEU A 126 12.28 11.52 1.85
N LEU A 127 11.09 11.18 1.36
CA LEU A 127 10.83 11.08 -0.08
C LEU A 127 10.89 12.45 -0.77
N ALA A 128 10.38 13.50 -0.14
CA ALA A 128 10.45 14.87 -0.66
C ALA A 128 11.90 15.36 -0.73
N GLU A 129 12.70 15.12 0.31
CA GLU A 129 14.09 15.59 0.37
C GLU A 129 15.00 14.79 -0.56
N ARG A 130 14.89 13.46 -0.53
CA ARG A 130 15.86 12.55 -1.15
C ARG A 130 15.47 12.15 -2.55
N PHE A 131 14.18 11.99 -2.85
CA PHE A 131 13.69 11.64 -4.19
C PHE A 131 12.97 12.80 -4.88
N LYS A 132 13.02 14.01 -4.31
CA LYS A 132 12.33 15.20 -4.84
C LYS A 132 10.84 14.96 -5.07
N LEU A 133 10.23 14.10 -4.26
CA LEU A 133 8.81 13.77 -4.41
C LEU A 133 7.95 15.03 -4.23
N ALA A 134 7.18 15.36 -5.26
CA ALA A 134 6.13 16.37 -5.23
C ALA A 134 4.81 15.70 -5.60
N VAL A 135 3.77 15.97 -4.80
CA VAL A 135 2.44 15.39 -4.99
C VAL A 135 1.34 16.39 -4.67
N HIS A 136 0.16 16.16 -5.23
CA HIS A 136 -1.09 16.75 -4.77
C HIS A 136 -2.20 15.69 -4.65
N ARG A 137 -3.31 16.08 -4.01
CA ARG A 137 -4.51 15.23 -3.92
C ARG A 137 -5.50 15.63 -4.99
N ASP A 138 -6.13 14.63 -5.58
CA ASP A 138 -7.21 14.79 -6.54
C ASP A 138 -8.30 13.76 -6.24
N THR A 139 -9.56 14.05 -6.52
CA THR A 139 -10.68 13.12 -6.32
C THR A 139 -11.42 12.97 -7.62
N LYS A 140 -11.47 11.74 -8.15
CA LYS A 140 -12.16 11.42 -9.40
C LYS A 140 -13.15 10.28 -9.22
N GLU A 141 -14.17 10.25 -10.05
CA GLU A 141 -15.04 9.07 -10.15
C GLU A 141 -14.31 7.97 -10.92
N HIS A 142 -14.22 6.79 -10.30
CA HIS A 142 -13.70 5.58 -10.93
C HIS A 142 -14.78 4.52 -11.04
N ALA A 143 -14.73 3.74 -12.12
CA ALA A 143 -15.43 2.46 -12.17
C ALA A 143 -14.71 1.50 -11.20
N VAL A 144 -15.45 0.95 -10.26
CA VAL A 144 -14.96 0.02 -9.23
C VAL A 144 -15.86 -1.20 -9.13
N TYR A 145 -15.37 -2.26 -8.53
CA TYR A 145 -16.21 -3.26 -7.90
C TYR A 145 -16.36 -2.93 -6.41
N ALA A 146 -17.57 -2.66 -5.97
CA ALA A 146 -17.89 -2.66 -4.55
C ALA A 146 -17.95 -4.12 -4.06
N LEU A 147 -17.07 -4.49 -3.13
CA LEU A 147 -17.17 -5.73 -2.39
C LEU A 147 -18.25 -5.55 -1.33
N VAL A 148 -19.36 -6.28 -1.45
CA VAL A 148 -20.52 -6.19 -0.57
C VAL A 148 -20.89 -7.57 -0.03
N VAL A 149 -21.69 -7.61 1.02
CA VAL A 149 -22.28 -8.87 1.50
C VAL A 149 -23.31 -9.37 0.48
N GLY A 150 -23.20 -10.64 0.10
CA GLY A 150 -24.07 -11.29 -0.86
C GLY A 150 -25.43 -11.69 -0.27
N LYS A 151 -26.34 -12.11 -1.15
CA LYS A 151 -27.64 -12.67 -0.74
C LYS A 151 -27.38 -13.97 0.05
N GLY A 152 -27.72 -13.96 1.34
CA GLY A 152 -27.46 -15.08 2.26
C GLY A 152 -26.47 -14.79 3.38
N GLY A 153 -25.90 -13.57 3.43
CA GLY A 153 -25.00 -13.15 4.50
C GLY A 153 -23.56 -13.66 4.33
N PRO A 154 -22.62 -13.15 5.13
CA PRO A 154 -21.22 -13.57 5.08
C PRO A 154 -21.08 -15.03 5.50
N LYS A 155 -20.30 -15.81 4.76
CA LYS A 155 -19.93 -17.19 5.08
C LYS A 155 -18.47 -17.31 5.51
N LEU A 156 -17.90 -16.20 5.95
CA LEU A 156 -16.53 -16.08 6.41
C LEU A 156 -16.39 -16.63 7.82
N LYS A 157 -15.27 -17.28 8.10
CA LYS A 157 -14.88 -17.62 9.47
C LYS A 157 -14.08 -16.45 10.04
N GLU A 158 -14.53 -15.90 11.16
CA GLU A 158 -13.75 -14.90 11.89
C GLU A 158 -12.43 -15.51 12.37
N SER A 159 -11.37 -14.70 12.31
CA SER A 159 -10.05 -15.08 12.80
C SER A 159 -10.06 -15.17 14.32
N GLU A 160 -9.15 -15.98 14.85
CA GLU A 160 -8.92 -15.97 16.30
C GLU A 160 -8.41 -14.58 16.71
N PRO A 161 -8.87 -14.04 17.85
CA PRO A 161 -8.34 -12.81 18.38
C PRO A 161 -6.85 -12.97 18.63
N ASP A 162 -6.09 -11.88 18.47
CA ASP A 162 -4.67 -11.92 18.77
C ASP A 162 -4.46 -12.42 20.19
N PRO A 163 -3.45 -13.28 20.44
CA PRO A 163 -3.03 -13.55 21.80
C PRO A 163 -2.74 -12.19 22.43
N ILE A 164 -3.52 -11.88 23.48
CA ILE A 164 -3.41 -10.62 24.20
C ILE A 164 -1.94 -10.51 24.64
N ALA A 165 -1.16 -9.64 23.98
CA ALA A 165 0.04 -9.11 24.57
C ALA A 165 -0.40 -8.52 25.91
N PRO A 166 0.24 -8.86 27.05
CA PRO A 166 -0.24 -8.49 28.37
C PRO A 166 -0.64 -7.01 28.36
N ALA A 167 -1.94 -6.80 28.55
CA ALA A 167 -2.58 -5.51 28.43
C ALA A 167 -2.15 -4.61 29.59
N VAL A 168 -1.04 -3.91 29.43
CA VAL A 168 -0.81 -2.61 30.08
C VAL A 168 -0.07 -1.67 29.12
N SER A 169 -0.81 -0.76 28.51
CA SER A 169 -0.33 0.62 28.38
C SER A 169 -1.26 1.45 29.25
N ALA A 170 -0.69 2.30 30.10
CA ALA A 170 -1.35 2.90 31.25
C ALA A 170 -2.48 3.90 30.93
N ASP A 171 -2.82 4.14 29.66
CA ASP A 171 -3.58 5.34 29.27
C ASP A 171 -4.93 5.09 28.55
N GLY A 172 -5.47 3.87 28.55
CA GLY A 172 -6.91 3.62 28.35
C GLY A 172 -7.58 4.11 27.04
N GLY A 173 -6.83 4.35 25.96
CA GLY A 173 -7.37 4.80 24.66
C GLY A 173 -7.83 3.67 23.73
N PRO A 174 -8.70 3.94 22.73
CA PRO A 174 -9.10 2.95 21.72
C PRO A 174 -7.91 2.51 20.85
N ALA A 175 -7.89 1.22 20.48
CA ALA A 175 -6.84 0.66 19.62
C ALA A 175 -6.85 1.28 18.20
N PRO A 176 -5.70 1.69 17.65
CA PRO A 176 -5.61 2.23 16.29
C PRO A 176 -5.81 1.13 15.23
N PRO A 177 -6.20 1.50 13.99
CA PRO A 177 -6.34 0.54 12.89
C PRO A 177 -5.01 -0.14 12.56
N PRO A 178 -5.02 -1.42 12.14
CA PRO A 178 -3.79 -2.13 11.76
C PRO A 178 -3.32 -1.67 10.37
N SER A 179 -2.60 -0.55 10.29
CA SER A 179 -1.87 -0.19 9.07
C SER A 179 -0.50 0.49 9.29
N THR A 180 0.18 0.29 10.41
CA THR A 180 1.57 0.77 10.57
C THR A 180 2.29 -0.12 11.60
N GLY A 181 3.08 -1.12 11.22
CA GLY A 181 4.40 -0.94 10.63
C GLY A 181 5.38 -1.87 11.35
N SER A 182 5.40 -3.15 10.97
CA SER A 182 6.49 -4.11 11.17
C SER A 182 6.09 -5.40 10.44
N ASN A 183 6.48 -5.55 9.18
CA ASN A 183 6.25 -6.77 8.41
C ASN A 183 7.60 -7.43 8.14
N GLN A 184 8.01 -8.38 8.99
CA GLN A 184 9.08 -9.29 8.64
C GLN A 184 8.49 -10.45 7.85
N VAL A 185 8.83 -10.52 6.57
CA VAL A 185 8.48 -11.65 5.71
C VAL A 185 9.40 -12.82 6.05
N THR A 186 8.87 -13.82 6.75
CA THR A 186 9.57 -15.10 6.92
C THR A 186 8.92 -16.11 5.99
N VAL A 187 9.69 -16.68 5.06
CA VAL A 187 9.23 -17.71 4.11
C VAL A 187 9.68 -19.08 4.62
N ASN A 188 8.75 -19.92 5.04
CA ASN A 188 9.02 -21.31 5.36
C ASN A 188 8.59 -22.18 4.18
N ALA A 189 9.54 -22.59 3.34
CA ALA A 189 9.30 -23.56 2.28
C ALA A 189 9.18 -24.97 2.89
N THR A 190 7.98 -25.52 2.90
CA THR A 190 7.76 -26.95 3.11
C THR A 190 7.66 -27.62 1.73
N GLY A 191 8.01 -28.89 1.59
CA GLY A 191 7.89 -29.62 0.31
C GLY A 191 6.46 -29.68 -0.29
N LYS A 192 5.47 -29.07 0.37
CA LYS A 192 4.07 -28.95 -0.07
C LYS A 192 3.56 -27.50 -0.18
N GLY A 193 4.41 -26.48 0.01
CA GLY A 193 4.00 -25.08 -0.04
C GLY A 193 4.87 -24.11 0.77
N ALA A 194 4.65 -22.81 0.59
CA ALA A 194 5.32 -21.74 1.34
C ALA A 194 4.36 -21.15 2.38
N GLU A 195 4.84 -20.97 3.61
CA GLU A 195 4.16 -20.17 4.63
C GLU A 195 4.88 -18.83 4.78
N VAL A 196 4.12 -17.75 4.67
CA VAL A 196 4.59 -16.37 4.85
C VAL A 196 3.90 -15.78 6.07
N SER A 197 4.68 -15.36 7.06
CA SER A 197 4.18 -14.55 8.18
C SER A 197 4.29 -13.07 7.82
N ASP A 198 3.25 -12.29 8.13
CA ASP A 198 3.24 -10.85 7.92
C ASP A 198 3.75 -10.06 9.14
N GLY A 199 4.13 -10.73 10.23
CA GLY A 199 4.61 -10.10 11.46
C GLY A 199 3.50 -9.49 12.34
N GLN A 200 2.23 -9.48 11.91
CA GLN A 200 1.07 -8.94 12.64
C GLN A 200 0.10 -10.05 13.12
N GLY A 201 0.61 -11.27 13.23
CA GLY A 201 -0.13 -12.46 13.64
C GLY A 201 -0.84 -13.20 12.49
N GLY A 202 -0.84 -12.64 11.29
CA GLY A 202 -1.37 -13.29 10.08
C GLY A 202 -0.39 -14.31 9.51
N LYS A 203 -0.91 -15.49 9.16
CA LYS A 203 -0.19 -16.50 8.40
C LYS A 203 -0.85 -16.66 7.04
N GLN A 204 -0.06 -16.46 6.00
CA GLN A 204 -0.42 -16.77 4.63
C GLN A 204 0.20 -18.12 4.25
N ARG A 205 -0.62 -19.09 3.88
CA ARG A 205 -0.18 -20.39 3.41
C ARG A 205 -0.49 -20.54 1.93
N MET A 206 0.50 -20.94 1.16
CA MET A 206 0.40 -21.14 -0.26
C MET A 206 0.79 -22.57 -0.60
N SER A 207 -0.09 -23.33 -1.23
CA SER A 207 0.19 -24.70 -1.68
C SER A 207 -0.24 -24.91 -3.12
N MET A 208 0.51 -25.72 -3.87
CA MET A 208 0.12 -26.12 -5.21
C MET A 208 -0.87 -27.27 -5.16
N SER A 209 -1.88 -27.26 -6.03
CA SER A 209 -2.79 -28.41 -6.20
C SER A 209 -2.01 -29.64 -6.67
N PRO A 210 -2.46 -30.87 -6.36
CA PRO A 210 -1.78 -32.09 -6.79
C PRO A 210 -1.59 -32.20 -8.32
N ASP A 211 -2.50 -31.60 -9.09
CA ASP A 211 -2.44 -31.55 -10.55
C ASP A 211 -1.61 -30.38 -11.11
N GLY A 212 -1.08 -29.50 -10.24
CA GLY A 212 -0.26 -28.36 -10.61
C GLY A 212 -1.00 -27.22 -11.32
N LYS A 213 -2.34 -27.29 -11.42
CA LYS A 213 -3.15 -26.34 -12.21
C LYS A 213 -3.66 -25.15 -11.40
N SER A 214 -3.69 -25.25 -10.08
CA SER A 214 -4.12 -24.16 -9.22
C SER A 214 -3.22 -24.02 -7.99
N MET A 215 -3.17 -22.81 -7.48
CA MET A 215 -2.51 -22.43 -6.25
C MET A 215 -3.58 -22.14 -5.21
N HIS A 216 -3.56 -22.89 -4.12
CA HIS A 216 -4.40 -22.65 -2.96
C HIS A 216 -3.70 -21.65 -2.04
N LEU A 217 -4.36 -20.53 -1.79
CA LEU A 217 -3.91 -19.45 -0.92
C LEU A 217 -4.86 -19.34 0.27
N GLU A 218 -4.37 -19.64 1.47
CA GLU A 218 -5.10 -19.47 2.72
C GLU A 218 -4.48 -18.35 3.54
N ASN A 219 -5.29 -17.38 3.96
CA ASN A 219 -4.90 -16.33 4.88
C ASN A 219 -5.66 -16.51 6.18
N SER A 220 -4.94 -16.62 7.30
CA SER A 220 -5.56 -16.86 8.60
C SER A 220 -6.23 -15.62 9.20
N LYS A 221 -5.84 -14.43 8.75
CA LYS A 221 -6.24 -13.15 9.34
C LYS A 221 -6.16 -12.00 8.34
N VAL A 222 -7.32 -11.63 7.77
CA VAL A 222 -7.44 -10.58 6.75
C VAL A 222 -8.71 -9.75 6.98
N SER A 223 -8.60 -8.43 7.00
CA SER A 223 -9.74 -7.50 6.96
C SER A 223 -10.38 -7.47 5.57
N MET A 224 -11.64 -7.04 5.45
CA MET A 224 -12.30 -6.95 4.13
C MET A 224 -11.65 -5.94 3.18
N ALA A 225 -11.04 -4.87 3.71
CA ALA A 225 -10.21 -3.96 2.93
C ALA A 225 -8.95 -4.67 2.36
N GLN A 226 -8.25 -5.45 3.17
CA GLN A 226 -7.10 -6.24 2.70
C GLN A 226 -7.54 -7.34 1.72
N PHE A 227 -8.70 -7.94 1.92
CA PHE A 227 -9.26 -8.93 1.00
C PHE A 227 -9.57 -8.30 -0.37
N ALA A 228 -10.19 -7.12 -0.39
CA ALA A 228 -10.46 -6.37 -1.62
C ALA A 228 -9.16 -6.06 -2.39
N ASP A 229 -8.11 -5.63 -1.70
CA ASP A 229 -6.79 -5.42 -2.31
C ASP A 229 -6.22 -6.73 -2.90
N MET A 230 -6.35 -7.85 -2.19
CA MET A 230 -5.83 -9.15 -2.62
C MET A 230 -6.48 -9.65 -3.91
N ILE A 231 -7.78 -9.39 -4.10
CA ILE A 231 -8.51 -9.86 -5.28
C ILE A 231 -8.47 -8.88 -6.46
N THR A 232 -8.06 -7.64 -6.24
CA THR A 232 -7.98 -6.59 -7.27
C THR A 232 -7.15 -6.98 -8.50
N PRO A 233 -5.99 -7.66 -8.39
CA PRO A 233 -5.21 -8.08 -9.55
C PRO A 233 -5.93 -9.03 -10.52
N PHE A 234 -6.96 -9.73 -10.04
CA PHE A 234 -7.73 -10.74 -10.77
C PHE A 234 -8.95 -10.16 -11.51
N VAL A 235 -9.19 -8.86 -11.37
CA VAL A 235 -10.32 -8.17 -12.00
C VAL A 235 -9.85 -6.96 -12.81
N ASP A 236 -10.76 -6.42 -13.63
CA ASP A 236 -10.49 -5.33 -14.57
C ASP A 236 -10.53 -3.93 -13.95
N ARG A 237 -10.98 -3.80 -12.71
CA ARG A 237 -11.17 -2.52 -12.02
C ARG A 237 -10.90 -2.67 -10.51
N PRO A 238 -10.56 -1.58 -9.80
CA PRO A 238 -10.29 -1.63 -8.37
C PRO A 238 -11.46 -2.22 -7.58
N VAL A 239 -11.15 -2.99 -6.53
CA VAL A 239 -12.15 -3.47 -5.58
C VAL A 239 -12.13 -2.60 -4.33
N VAL A 240 -13.30 -2.12 -3.92
CA VAL A 240 -13.48 -1.27 -2.73
C VAL A 240 -14.34 -2.01 -1.72
N ASP A 241 -13.87 -2.15 -0.49
CA ASP A 241 -14.63 -2.73 0.60
C ASP A 241 -15.83 -1.85 0.98
N MET A 242 -17.03 -2.39 0.79
CA MET A 242 -18.32 -1.83 1.19
C MET A 242 -19.16 -2.89 1.91
N THR A 243 -18.49 -3.84 2.58
CA THR A 243 -19.15 -4.94 3.29
C THR A 243 -19.69 -4.51 4.66
N GLU A 244 -19.15 -3.41 5.21
CA GLU A 244 -19.34 -2.94 6.59
C GLU A 244 -18.87 -3.92 7.68
N LEU A 245 -18.33 -5.08 7.28
CA LEU A 245 -17.85 -6.11 8.18
C LEU A 245 -16.64 -5.61 8.97
N LYS A 246 -16.73 -5.70 10.29
CA LYS A 246 -15.67 -5.34 11.22
C LYS A 246 -15.00 -6.62 11.72
N GLY A 247 -13.67 -6.64 11.68
CA GLY A 247 -12.89 -7.78 12.14
C GLY A 247 -11.93 -8.28 11.08
N ASN A 248 -11.26 -9.38 11.43
CA ASN A 248 -10.38 -10.12 10.55
C ASN A 248 -10.98 -11.50 10.32
N TYR A 249 -10.80 -12.01 9.11
CA TYR A 249 -11.39 -13.26 8.67
C TYR A 249 -10.33 -14.18 8.11
N ARG A 250 -10.60 -15.47 8.23
CA ARG A 250 -9.91 -16.48 7.47
C ARG A 250 -10.50 -16.53 6.07
N VAL A 251 -9.63 -16.40 5.07
CA VAL A 251 -10.02 -16.42 3.67
C VAL A 251 -9.14 -17.39 2.92
N ALA A 252 -9.77 -18.25 2.11
CA ALA A 252 -9.08 -19.14 1.19
C ALA A 252 -9.48 -18.79 -0.25
N LEU A 253 -8.49 -18.76 -1.14
CA LEU A 253 -8.66 -18.54 -2.56
C LEU A 253 -7.98 -19.67 -3.33
N ASP A 254 -8.67 -20.23 -4.30
CA ASP A 254 -8.05 -21.04 -5.35
C ASP A 254 -7.80 -20.16 -6.56
N ILE A 255 -6.54 -20.04 -6.94
CA ILE A 255 -6.09 -19.22 -8.06
C ILE A 255 -5.57 -20.16 -9.13
N SER A 256 -6.09 -20.07 -10.36
CA SER A 256 -5.60 -20.90 -11.45
C SER A 256 -4.20 -20.45 -11.90
N MET A 257 -3.39 -21.40 -12.39
CA MET A 257 -2.09 -21.07 -12.98
C MET A 257 -2.27 -20.17 -14.23
N GLU A 258 -3.39 -20.29 -14.94
CA GLU A 258 -3.71 -19.41 -16.06
C GLU A 258 -3.86 -17.94 -15.63
N GLU A 259 -4.58 -17.67 -14.53
CA GLU A 259 -4.72 -16.32 -13.98
C GLU A 259 -3.37 -15.76 -13.50
N VAL A 260 -2.56 -16.58 -12.82
CA VAL A 260 -1.20 -16.19 -12.42
C VAL A 260 -0.37 -15.80 -13.65
N MET A 261 -0.42 -16.59 -14.71
CA MET A 261 0.30 -16.33 -15.95
C MET A 261 -0.24 -15.09 -16.67
N ALA A 262 -1.55 -14.85 -16.67
CA ALA A 262 -2.15 -13.66 -17.24
C ALA A 262 -1.68 -12.39 -16.52
N ILE A 263 -1.64 -12.41 -15.17
CA ILE A 263 -1.11 -11.32 -14.35
C ILE A 263 0.38 -11.11 -14.63
N ALA A 264 1.17 -12.20 -14.70
CA ALA A 264 2.59 -12.12 -15.01
C ALA A 264 2.86 -11.48 -16.38
N ARG A 265 2.09 -11.86 -17.42
CA ARG A 265 2.15 -11.23 -18.74
C ARG A 265 1.78 -9.75 -18.70
N LYS A 266 0.70 -9.39 -17.99
CA LYS A 266 0.29 -7.98 -17.80
C LYS A 266 1.35 -7.17 -17.04
N ALA A 267 2.14 -7.82 -16.20
CA ALA A 267 3.30 -7.23 -15.52
C ALA A 267 4.58 -7.23 -16.37
N GLY A 268 4.54 -7.69 -17.63
CA GLY A 268 5.72 -7.76 -18.50
C GLY A 268 6.77 -8.78 -18.07
N MET A 269 6.41 -9.77 -17.26
CA MET A 269 7.32 -10.82 -16.80
C MET A 269 7.47 -11.92 -17.85
N ALA A 270 8.72 -12.18 -18.27
CA ALA A 270 9.04 -13.41 -18.99
C ALA A 270 9.01 -14.58 -18.01
N VAL A 271 8.15 -15.56 -18.23
CA VAL A 271 8.05 -16.76 -17.38
C VAL A 271 9.05 -17.81 -17.91
N PRO A 272 10.13 -18.13 -17.17
CA PRO A 272 11.11 -19.11 -17.61
C PRO A 272 10.47 -20.50 -17.74
N GLY A 273 10.71 -21.19 -18.85
CA GLY A 273 10.18 -22.55 -19.12
C GLY A 273 9.13 -22.63 -20.23
N MET A 274 8.68 -21.51 -20.81
CA MET A 274 7.84 -21.50 -22.01
C MET A 274 8.59 -20.86 -23.18
N GLY A 275 9.60 -21.57 -23.68
CA GLY A 275 10.18 -21.31 -24.99
C GLY A 275 9.32 -21.96 -26.07
N GLY A 276 8.70 -21.15 -26.91
CA GLY A 276 8.01 -21.60 -28.13
C GLY A 276 7.71 -20.38 -29.00
N GLY A 277 8.48 -20.20 -30.07
CA GLY A 277 8.52 -18.98 -30.88
C GLY A 277 7.30 -18.70 -31.77
N GLY A 278 7.30 -17.48 -32.32
CA GLY A 278 6.30 -16.92 -33.24
C GLY A 278 5.11 -16.31 -32.48
N ASP A 279 4.78 -15.02 -32.53
CA ASP A 279 4.92 -14.06 -33.63
C ASP A 279 4.81 -12.64 -33.02
N ALA A 280 5.77 -11.75 -33.28
CA ALA A 280 5.68 -10.34 -32.90
C ALA A 280 4.80 -9.63 -33.94
N GLY A 281 3.48 -9.58 -33.74
CA GLY A 281 2.65 -8.96 -34.78
C GLY A 281 1.12 -8.98 -34.69
N ARG A 282 0.49 -9.23 -33.54
CA ARG A 282 -0.96 -8.99 -33.40
C ARG A 282 -1.30 -8.24 -32.14
N ALA A 283 -1.90 -7.06 -32.31
CA ALA A 283 -2.62 -6.36 -31.26
C ALA A 283 -3.63 -7.32 -30.62
N PRO A 284 -3.78 -7.34 -29.28
CA PRO A 284 -4.75 -8.24 -28.67
C PRO A 284 -6.14 -7.74 -29.04
N ALA A 285 -6.86 -8.53 -29.82
CA ALA A 285 -8.31 -8.41 -29.91
C ALA A 285 -8.87 -8.54 -28.49
N GLU A 286 -9.76 -7.62 -28.13
CA GLU A 286 -10.55 -7.63 -26.90
C GLU A 286 -11.27 -8.99 -26.76
N ALA A 287 -10.63 -9.93 -26.07
CA ALA A 287 -11.31 -11.08 -25.53
C ALA A 287 -12.03 -10.60 -24.27
N ALA A 288 -13.28 -10.19 -24.44
CA ALA A 288 -14.23 -10.13 -23.34
C ALA A 288 -14.37 -11.56 -22.79
N SER A 289 -13.62 -11.89 -21.74
CA SER A 289 -13.77 -13.16 -21.04
C SER A 289 -15.08 -13.15 -20.24
N ASP A 290 -15.99 -14.02 -20.65
CA ASP A 290 -17.24 -14.38 -19.98
C ASP A 290 -16.98 -14.85 -18.53
N PRO A 291 -17.73 -14.39 -17.50
CA PRO A 291 -17.39 -14.61 -16.09
C PRO A 291 -17.73 -16.01 -15.52
N SER A 292 -18.04 -17.02 -16.35
CA SER A 292 -18.54 -18.32 -15.86
C SER A 292 -17.54 -19.46 -16.06
N GLY A 293 -16.82 -19.79 -14.98
CA GLY A 293 -16.02 -21.01 -14.82
C GLY A 293 -14.71 -20.71 -14.10
N SER A 294 -14.62 -21.02 -12.79
CA SER A 294 -13.45 -20.73 -11.93
C SER A 294 -13.00 -19.26 -11.87
N SER A 295 -13.95 -18.31 -11.88
CA SER A 295 -13.63 -16.89 -11.76
C SER A 295 -13.56 -16.46 -10.30
N ILE A 296 -12.69 -15.49 -9.98
CA ILE A 296 -12.63 -14.83 -8.67
C ILE A 296 -14.02 -14.41 -8.13
N PHE A 297 -14.97 -14.09 -9.02
CA PHE A 297 -16.37 -13.81 -8.67
C PHE A 297 -17.07 -15.00 -8.01
N ALA A 298 -16.85 -16.23 -8.50
CA ALA A 298 -17.41 -17.44 -7.91
C ALA A 298 -16.83 -17.68 -6.51
N THR A 299 -15.52 -17.50 -6.32
CA THR A 299 -14.88 -17.64 -5.01
C THR A 299 -15.41 -16.60 -4.02
N VAL A 300 -15.54 -15.34 -4.42
CA VAL A 300 -16.15 -14.28 -3.60
C VAL A 300 -17.60 -14.62 -3.23
N GLN A 301 -18.39 -15.19 -4.16
CA GLN A 301 -19.75 -15.64 -3.88
C GLN A 301 -19.81 -16.80 -2.89
N GLN A 302 -18.88 -17.75 -2.94
CA GLN A 302 -18.80 -18.85 -1.98
C GLN A 302 -18.56 -18.36 -0.55
N LEU A 303 -17.80 -17.26 -0.40
CA LEU A 303 -17.60 -16.57 0.88
C LEU A 303 -18.83 -15.78 1.36
N GLY A 304 -19.94 -15.82 0.61
CA GLY A 304 -21.15 -15.04 0.93
C GLY A 304 -20.98 -13.55 0.64
N LEU A 305 -20.03 -13.18 -0.21
CA LEU A 305 -19.77 -11.82 -0.64
C LEU A 305 -20.15 -11.66 -2.13
N LYS A 306 -20.08 -10.43 -2.63
CA LYS A 306 -20.38 -10.13 -4.04
C LYS A 306 -19.54 -8.94 -4.50
N LEU A 307 -19.13 -8.97 -5.76
CA LEU A 307 -18.58 -7.82 -6.46
C LEU A 307 -19.69 -7.14 -7.27
N GLU A 308 -19.95 -5.87 -7.00
CA GLU A 308 -20.94 -5.06 -7.73
C GLU A 308 -20.26 -3.91 -8.46
N ALA A 309 -20.45 -3.83 -9.77
CA ALA A 309 -19.95 -2.69 -10.54
C ALA A 309 -20.63 -1.40 -10.07
N ARG A 310 -19.84 -0.42 -9.64
CA ARG A 310 -20.31 0.90 -9.22
C ARG A 310 -19.33 1.99 -9.68
N LYS A 311 -19.80 3.23 -9.69
CA LYS A 311 -18.93 4.40 -9.69
C LYS A 311 -18.71 4.86 -8.26
N ALA A 312 -17.47 5.16 -7.89
CA ALA A 312 -17.15 5.69 -6.58
C ALA A 312 -16.12 6.83 -6.72
N PRO A 313 -16.24 7.92 -5.93
CA PRO A 313 -15.19 8.90 -5.82
C PRO A 313 -14.00 8.26 -5.11
N ILE A 314 -12.83 8.26 -5.75
CA ILE A 314 -11.58 7.82 -5.14
C ILE A 314 -10.67 9.04 -5.03
N THR A 315 -10.23 9.33 -3.81
CA THR A 315 -9.14 10.26 -3.58
C THR A 315 -7.83 9.59 -3.94
N GLN A 316 -7.08 10.25 -4.82
CA GLN A 316 -5.81 9.83 -5.35
C GLN A 316 -4.69 10.78 -4.92
N ILE A 317 -3.48 10.24 -4.85
CA ILE A 317 -2.23 11.00 -4.79
C ILE A 317 -1.71 11.11 -6.22
N VAL A 318 -1.70 12.32 -6.76
CA VAL A 318 -1.11 12.61 -8.06
C VAL A 318 0.36 12.92 -7.84
N ILE A 319 1.24 12.14 -8.48
CA ILE A 319 2.68 12.30 -8.41
C ILE A 319 3.08 13.28 -9.51
N ASP A 320 3.35 14.52 -9.11
CA ASP A 320 3.78 15.59 -10.00
C ASP A 320 5.24 15.41 -10.42
N HIS A 321 6.07 14.98 -9.46
CA HIS A 321 7.48 14.74 -9.68
C HIS A 321 8.03 13.72 -8.70
N VAL A 322 9.00 12.91 -9.15
CA VAL A 322 9.82 12.04 -8.31
C VAL A 322 11.04 11.61 -9.12
N GLU A 323 12.19 11.48 -8.45
CA GLU A 323 13.43 10.98 -9.04
C GLU A 323 13.53 9.46 -8.88
N LYS A 324 14.20 8.80 -9.84
CA LYS A 324 14.43 7.34 -9.79
C LYS A 324 15.46 6.94 -8.75
N MET A 325 16.39 7.84 -8.44
CA MET A 325 17.50 7.64 -7.52
C MET A 325 17.44 8.73 -6.44
N PRO A 326 17.85 8.41 -5.20
CA PRO A 326 17.93 9.42 -4.17
C PRO A 326 19.13 10.36 -4.42
N THR A 327 19.06 11.58 -3.91
CA THR A 327 20.25 12.42 -3.71
C THR A 327 21.24 11.75 -2.76
N GLU A 328 22.51 12.15 -2.80
CA GLU A 328 23.56 11.61 -1.91
C GLU A 328 23.25 11.79 -0.42
N ASN A 329 23.80 10.90 0.41
CA ASN A 329 23.56 10.79 1.86
C ASN A 329 23.99 12.01 2.66
#